data_AF-A0A527ZQW6-F1
#
_entry.id   AF-A0A527ZQW6-F1
#
_cell.length_a   1.000
_cell.length_b   1.000
_cell.length_c   1.000
_cell.angle_alpha   90.00
_cell.angle_beta   90.00
_cell.angle_gamma   90.00
#
_symmetry.space_group_name_H-M   'P 1'
#
loop_
_entity.id
_entity.type
_entity.pdbx_description
1 polymer ?
#
loop_
_entity_poly.entity_id
_entity_poly.type
_entity_poly.pdbx_seq_one_letter_code
_entity_poly.pdbx_strand_id
1 'polypeptide(L)'
;FEPVPSGKPFDWQVGEQAGLEITFVTSQDAVEGEGGATVRFLNTPVKNAALQQYIQLPPGSYKVSLAASARNLKLPKELFWSIRCVGPAGETARFNIPEGTYNRQALSLDFSVGSAGCPMQLLKLETAAIAESWRFRYVGTLVMHKLSIERLSS
;
A
#
# COMPACT_ATOMS: atom_id res chain seq x y z
N PHE A 1 7.81 7.50 2.33
CA PHE A 1 7.58 7.46 0.87
C PHE A 1 8.56 8.42 0.23
N GLU A 2 9.58 7.91 -0.43
CA GLU A 2 10.58 8.73 -1.12
C GLU A 2 10.48 8.42 -2.62
N PRO A 3 10.06 9.37 -3.47
CA PRO A 3 9.76 9.09 -4.88
C PRO A 3 10.97 9.22 -5.80
N VAL A 4 12.11 9.70 -5.30
CA VAL A 4 13.31 9.86 -6.14
C VAL A 4 13.78 8.47 -6.54
N PRO A 5 13.71 8.08 -7.83
CA PRO A 5 14.22 6.80 -8.27
C PRO A 5 15.74 6.84 -8.08
N SER A 6 16.23 6.12 -7.09
CA SER A 6 17.66 5.91 -6.88
C SER A 6 18.25 4.92 -7.88
N GLY A 7 17.41 4.33 -8.74
CA GLY A 7 17.76 3.29 -9.69
C GLY A 7 17.93 1.92 -9.02
N LYS A 8 17.49 1.81 -7.75
CA LYS A 8 17.64 0.60 -6.95
C LYS A 8 16.35 -0.21 -6.98
N PRO A 9 16.43 -1.55 -6.81
CA PRO A 9 15.25 -2.41 -6.82
C PRO A 9 14.25 -2.10 -5.69
N PHE A 10 14.67 -1.37 -4.65
CA PHE A 10 13.85 -1.04 -3.48
C PHE A 10 13.11 0.30 -3.60
N ASP A 11 13.20 0.99 -4.74
CA ASP A 11 12.45 2.22 -4.96
C ASP A 11 10.95 1.93 -5.12
N TRP A 12 10.10 2.92 -4.84
CA TRP A 12 8.67 2.83 -5.14
C TRP A 12 8.45 2.71 -6.64
N GLN A 13 7.69 1.69 -7.04
CA GLN A 13 7.29 1.46 -8.42
C GLN A 13 5.81 1.82 -8.55
N VAL A 14 5.52 2.72 -9.51
CA VAL A 14 4.15 3.08 -9.88
C VAL A 14 3.93 2.64 -11.32
N GLY A 15 3.08 1.63 -11.51
CA GLY A 15 2.63 1.23 -12.84
C GLY A 15 1.52 2.15 -13.34
N GLU A 16 1.42 2.31 -14.66
CA GLU A 16 0.29 3.00 -15.28
C GLU A 16 -1.00 2.21 -15.00
N GLN A 17 -2.03 2.88 -14.50
CA GLN A 17 -3.36 2.29 -14.31
C GLN A 17 -4.44 3.27 -14.73
N ALA A 18 -5.39 2.78 -15.52
CA ALA A 18 -6.60 3.52 -15.79
C ALA A 18 -7.42 3.64 -14.49
N GLY A 19 -7.98 4.83 -14.26
CA GLY A 19 -8.98 5.04 -13.22
C GLY A 19 -8.48 5.42 -11.84
N LEU A 20 -7.17 5.59 -11.67
CA LEU A 20 -6.57 6.19 -10.49
C LEU A 20 -5.37 7.05 -10.86
N GLU A 21 -5.05 7.99 -9.97
CA GLU A 21 -3.80 8.75 -10.00
C GLU A 21 -3.05 8.55 -8.70
N ILE A 22 -1.73 8.39 -8.80
CA ILE A 22 -0.84 8.31 -7.65
C ILE A 22 0.14 9.47 -7.72
N THR A 23 0.18 10.26 -6.66
CA THR A 23 1.17 11.32 -6.50
C THR A 23 1.91 11.12 -5.18
N PHE A 24 3.19 11.49 -5.16
CA PHE A 24 3.99 11.51 -3.94
C PHE A 24 4.26 12.95 -3.54
N VAL A 25 4.16 13.22 -2.24
CA VAL A 25 4.65 14.47 -1.66
C VAL A 25 5.89 14.11 -0.84
N THR A 26 7.03 14.69 -1.19
CA THR A 26 8.28 14.42 -0.50
C THR A 26 8.34 15.18 0.82
N SER A 27 9.19 14.73 1.75
CA SER A 27 9.48 15.47 2.98
C SER A 27 10.13 16.83 2.74
N GLN A 28 10.68 17.10 1.55
CA GLN A 28 11.22 18.42 1.18
C GLN A 28 10.11 19.41 0.80
N ASP A 29 9.02 18.90 0.20
CA ASP A 29 7.86 19.71 -0.24
C ASP A 29 6.73 19.73 0.79
N ALA A 30 6.80 18.86 1.80
CA ALA A 30 5.80 18.72 2.85
C ALA A 30 6.24 19.35 4.17
N VAL A 31 5.26 19.77 4.97
CA VAL A 31 5.47 19.97 6.40
C VAL A 31 5.95 18.64 7.01
N GLU A 32 6.84 18.69 7.99
CA GLU A 32 7.38 17.49 8.65
C GLU A 32 6.23 16.57 9.11
N GLY A 33 6.20 15.32 8.59
CA GLY A 33 5.12 14.36 8.88
C GLY A 33 3.89 14.42 7.96
N GLU A 34 3.91 15.26 6.92
CA GLU A 34 2.90 15.36 5.84
C GLU A 34 3.40 14.83 4.48
N GLY A 35 4.66 14.34 4.41
CA GLY A 35 5.14 13.58 3.25
C GLY A 35 4.37 12.27 3.12
N GLY A 36 4.16 11.76 1.90
CA GLY A 36 3.29 10.59 1.71
C GLY A 36 2.98 10.26 0.26
N ALA A 37 2.08 9.29 0.07
CA ALA A 37 1.51 8.93 -1.21
C ALA A 37 0.00 9.22 -1.21
N THR A 38 -0.48 9.93 -2.23
CA THR A 38 -1.91 10.19 -2.44
C THR A 38 -2.40 9.33 -3.59
N VAL A 39 -3.51 8.62 -3.37
CA VAL A 39 -4.26 7.87 -4.39
C VAL A 39 -5.60 8.57 -4.61
N ARG A 40 -5.86 9.01 -5.84
CA ARG A 40 -7.12 9.62 -6.24
C ARG A 40 -7.84 8.71 -7.21
N PHE A 41 -9.01 8.21 -6.82
CA PHE A 41 -9.83 7.35 -7.67
C PHE A 41 -10.77 8.18 -8.54
N LEU A 42 -10.82 7.83 -9.83
CA LEU A 42 -11.49 8.62 -10.87
C LEU A 42 -12.91 8.13 -11.19
N ASN A 43 -13.59 7.51 -10.23
CA ASN A 43 -14.96 6.97 -10.40
C ASN A 43 -15.08 5.98 -11.58
N THR A 44 -14.11 5.08 -11.66
CA THR A 44 -13.98 4.07 -12.72
C THR A 44 -13.58 2.72 -12.09
N PRO A 45 -13.71 1.61 -12.83
CA PRO A 45 -13.21 0.33 -12.38
C PRO A 45 -11.69 0.36 -12.21
N VAL A 46 -11.20 -0.26 -11.14
CA VAL A 46 -9.75 -0.42 -10.88
C VAL A 46 -9.51 -1.88 -10.54
N LYS A 47 -8.69 -2.57 -11.35
CA LYS A 47 -8.31 -3.97 -11.10
C LYS A 47 -7.06 -4.09 -10.23
N ASN A 48 -6.14 -3.14 -10.32
CA ASN A 48 -4.89 -3.12 -9.55
C ASN A 48 -4.51 -1.67 -9.24
N ALA A 49 -3.94 -1.40 -8.07
CA ALA A 49 -3.53 -0.04 -7.71
C ALA A 49 -2.08 0.27 -8.11
N ALA A 50 -1.33 -0.71 -8.61
CA ALA A 50 0.01 -0.60 -9.21
C ALA A 50 1.07 0.21 -8.44
N LEU A 51 0.88 0.43 -7.15
CA LEU A 51 1.89 0.95 -6.24
C LEU A 51 2.56 -0.23 -5.52
N GLN A 52 3.87 -0.39 -5.70
CA GLN A 52 4.60 -1.50 -5.07
C GLN A 52 6.05 -1.14 -4.72
N GLN A 53 6.64 -1.93 -3.83
CA GLN A 53 8.02 -1.82 -3.41
C GLN A 53 8.57 -3.20 -3.02
N TYR A 54 9.77 -3.54 -3.46
CA TYR A 54 10.48 -4.69 -2.90
C TYR A 54 10.96 -4.36 -1.49
N ILE A 55 10.84 -5.31 -0.57
CA ILE A 55 11.35 -5.22 0.80
C ILE A 55 12.09 -6.50 1.15
N GLN A 56 13.03 -6.40 2.08
CA GLN A 56 13.81 -7.54 2.55
C GLN A 56 13.69 -7.63 4.08
N LEU A 57 12.77 -8.48 4.52
CA LEU A 57 12.54 -8.77 5.93
C LEU A 57 13.13 -10.14 6.27
N PRO A 58 14.07 -10.23 7.22
CA PRO A 58 14.50 -11.51 7.77
C PRO A 58 13.35 -12.28 8.44
N PRO A 59 13.52 -13.58 8.74
CA PRO A 59 12.54 -14.32 9.54
C PRO A 59 12.29 -13.65 10.91
N GLY A 60 11.03 -13.59 11.32
CA GLY A 60 10.63 -12.96 12.58
C GLY A 60 9.19 -12.43 12.58
N SER A 61 8.82 -11.80 13.69
CA SER A 61 7.53 -11.13 13.88
C SER A 61 7.65 -9.64 13.63
N TYR A 62 6.65 -9.07 12.97
CA TYR A 62 6.64 -7.70 12.49
C TYR A 62 5.28 -7.06 12.70
N LYS A 63 5.27 -5.73 12.74
CA LYS A 63 4.07 -4.91 12.68
C LYS A 63 4.16 -3.96 11.50
N VAL A 64 3.17 -4.02 10.61
CA VAL A 64 2.96 -2.98 9.59
C VAL A 64 2.02 -1.92 10.17
N SER A 65 2.39 -0.65 10.02
CA SER A 65 1.61 0.50 10.50
C SER A 65 1.45 1.54 9.42
N LEU A 66 0.27 2.15 9.35
CA LEU A 66 -0.08 3.21 8.42
C LEU A 66 -0.85 4.32 9.12
N ALA A 67 -0.40 5.57 8.98
CA ALA A 67 -1.24 6.75 9.23
C ALA A 67 -1.88 7.20 7.91
N ALA A 68 -3.22 7.23 7.84
CA ALA A 68 -3.94 7.57 6.61
C ALA A 68 -5.09 8.57 6.83
N SER A 69 -5.36 9.38 5.82
CA SER A 69 -6.58 10.19 5.72
C SER A 69 -7.35 9.77 4.46
N ALA A 70 -8.68 9.84 4.50
CA ALA A 70 -9.50 9.58 3.34
C ALA A 70 -10.68 10.54 3.25
N ARG A 71 -11.13 10.79 2.02
CA ARG A 71 -12.30 11.63 1.73
C ARG A 71 -13.20 10.93 0.72
N ASN A 72 -14.45 10.67 1.14
CA ASN A 72 -15.48 10.03 0.33
C ASN A 72 -14.98 8.75 -0.37
N LEU A 73 -14.17 7.96 0.34
CA LEU A 73 -13.51 6.78 -0.21
C LEU A 73 -14.50 5.62 -0.31
N LYS A 74 -14.71 5.13 -1.53
CA LYS A 74 -15.56 3.98 -1.85
C LYS A 74 -14.74 2.94 -2.60
N LEU A 75 -14.69 1.74 -2.06
CA LEU A 75 -13.79 0.63 -2.42
C LEU A 75 -14.63 -0.64 -2.64
N PRO A 76 -15.46 -0.70 -3.70
CA PRO A 76 -16.45 -1.76 -3.89
C PRO A 76 -15.88 -3.18 -4.03
N LYS A 77 -14.56 -3.31 -4.24
CA LYS A 77 -13.81 -4.56 -4.20
C LYS A 77 -12.57 -4.45 -3.31
N GLU A 78 -12.70 -3.76 -2.20
CA GLU A 78 -11.64 -3.52 -1.21
C GLU A 78 -10.40 -2.81 -1.80
N LEU A 79 -9.59 -2.28 -0.90
CA LEU A 79 -8.24 -1.80 -1.20
C LEU A 79 -7.37 -2.24 -0.03
N PHE A 80 -6.23 -2.85 -0.31
CA PHE A 80 -5.38 -3.41 0.74
C PHE A 80 -3.93 -3.40 0.34
N TRP A 81 -3.05 -3.28 1.34
CA TRP A 81 -1.65 -3.62 1.18
C TRP A 81 -1.49 -5.14 1.31
N SER A 82 -0.87 -5.78 0.33
CA SER A 82 -0.38 -7.15 0.43
C SER A 82 1.12 -7.16 0.65
N ILE A 83 1.58 -8.07 1.51
CA ILE A 83 2.99 -8.43 1.64
C ILE A 83 3.09 -9.88 1.19
N ARG A 84 3.79 -10.12 0.09
CA ARG A 84 3.94 -11.45 -0.49
C ARG A 84 5.41 -11.81 -0.65
N CYS A 85 5.74 -13.06 -0.40
CA CYS A 85 7.08 -13.57 -0.70
C CYS A 85 7.29 -13.67 -2.21
N VAL A 86 8.46 -13.23 -2.67
CA VAL A 86 8.93 -13.45 -4.03
C VAL A 86 9.46 -14.89 -4.11
N GLY A 87 8.54 -15.85 -4.14
CA GLY A 87 8.82 -17.28 -4.00
C GLY A 87 7.55 -18.10 -3.68
N PRO A 88 7.71 -19.39 -3.35
CA PRO A 88 6.57 -20.30 -3.17
C PRO A 88 5.76 -20.05 -1.89
N ALA A 89 6.29 -19.26 -0.94
CA ALA A 89 5.64 -19.01 0.36
C ALA A 89 4.37 -18.15 0.28
N GLY A 90 4.09 -17.51 -0.87
CA GLY A 90 2.80 -16.85 -1.11
C GLY A 90 2.58 -15.57 -0.30
N GLU A 91 1.32 -15.25 0.02
CA GLU A 91 0.94 -14.06 0.77
C GLU A 91 1.18 -14.24 2.27
N THR A 92 1.88 -13.27 2.86
CA THR A 92 2.29 -13.27 4.27
C THR A 92 1.42 -12.34 5.12
N ALA A 93 0.94 -11.25 4.53
CA ALA A 93 0.05 -10.32 5.20
C ALA A 93 -0.89 -9.63 4.20
N ARG A 94 -2.09 -9.31 4.68
CA ARG A 94 -3.07 -8.47 3.98
C ARG A 94 -3.66 -7.46 4.94
N PHE A 95 -3.48 -6.19 4.62
CA PHE A 95 -3.80 -5.05 5.46
C PHE A 95 -4.77 -4.12 4.75
N ASN A 96 -6.05 -4.19 5.15
CA ASN A 96 -7.13 -3.50 4.47
C ASN A 96 -7.17 -1.99 4.79
N ILE A 97 -7.51 -1.20 3.78
CA ILE A 97 -7.82 0.22 3.91
C ILE A 97 -9.33 0.36 4.13
N PRO A 98 -9.79 1.01 5.21
CA PRO A 98 -11.22 1.20 5.45
C PRO A 98 -11.84 2.17 4.44
N GLU A 99 -13.10 1.96 4.11
CA GLU A 99 -13.90 2.93 3.35
C GLU A 99 -14.30 4.13 4.22
N GLY A 100 -14.71 5.21 3.56
CA GLY A 100 -15.34 6.36 4.21
C GLY A 100 -14.51 7.63 4.20
N THR A 101 -14.70 8.45 5.23
CA THR A 101 -14.00 9.72 5.43
C THR A 101 -13.41 9.71 6.83
N TYR A 102 -12.10 9.90 6.91
CA TYR A 102 -11.36 9.90 8.17
C TYR A 102 -10.10 10.75 8.03
N ASN A 103 -9.57 11.21 9.16
CA ASN A 103 -8.38 12.05 9.17
C ASN A 103 -7.31 11.45 10.09
N ARG A 104 -6.11 11.23 9.53
CA ARG A 104 -4.91 10.70 10.21
C ARG A 104 -5.22 9.48 11.10
N GLN A 105 -6.07 8.58 10.63
CA GLN A 105 -6.39 7.34 11.30
C GLN A 105 -5.17 6.43 11.29
N ALA A 106 -4.81 5.94 12.48
CA ALA A 106 -3.77 4.93 12.63
C ALA A 106 -4.37 3.55 12.34
N LEU A 107 -3.70 2.80 11.47
CA LEU A 107 -4.04 1.46 11.05
C LEU A 107 -2.80 0.58 11.28
N SER A 108 -2.97 -0.65 11.74
CA SER A 108 -1.85 -1.58 11.86
C SER A 108 -2.26 -3.05 11.79
N LEU A 109 -1.31 -3.92 11.45
CA LEU A 109 -1.46 -5.36 11.45
C LEU A 109 -0.13 -6.01 11.87
N ASP A 110 -0.20 -7.02 12.73
CA ASP A 110 0.94 -7.86 13.07
C ASP A 110 1.01 -9.05 12.10
N PHE A 111 2.22 -9.40 11.65
CA PHE A 111 2.46 -10.52 10.73
C PHE A 111 3.82 -11.18 11.00
N SER A 112 4.05 -12.36 10.44
CA SER A 112 5.32 -13.08 10.61
C SER A 112 5.91 -13.51 9.28
N VAL A 113 7.23 -13.40 9.16
CA VAL A 113 7.99 -13.92 8.02
C VAL A 113 8.60 -15.26 8.43
N GLY A 114 8.25 -16.31 7.70
CA GLY A 114 8.75 -17.67 7.94
C GLY A 114 10.25 -17.82 7.67
N SER A 115 10.84 -18.89 8.21
CA SER A 115 12.28 -19.17 8.10
C SER A 115 12.73 -19.73 6.75
N ALA A 116 11.81 -20.16 5.88
CA ALA A 116 12.11 -20.76 4.59
C ALA A 116 11.26 -20.17 3.45
N GLY A 117 11.83 -20.10 2.25
CA GLY A 117 11.08 -19.80 1.02
C GLY A 117 10.69 -18.33 0.81
N CYS A 118 11.27 -17.39 1.56
CA CYS A 118 10.92 -15.97 1.49
C CYS A 118 12.14 -15.04 1.65
N PRO A 119 13.14 -15.11 0.75
CA PRO A 119 14.35 -14.27 0.85
C PRO A 119 14.06 -12.77 0.61
N MET A 120 12.95 -12.46 -0.06
CA MET A 120 12.52 -11.12 -0.41
C MET A 120 11.00 -11.09 -0.46
N GLN A 121 10.40 -9.95 -0.12
CA GLN A 121 8.97 -9.73 -0.20
C GLN A 121 8.64 -8.56 -1.14
N LEU A 122 7.43 -8.57 -1.67
CA LEU A 122 6.84 -7.49 -2.42
C LEU A 122 5.70 -6.92 -1.57
N LEU A 123 5.82 -5.64 -1.24
CA LEU A 123 4.76 -4.84 -0.66
C LEU A 123 3.99 -4.17 -1.80
N LYS A 124 2.68 -4.40 -1.89
CA LYS A 124 1.89 -3.93 -3.03
C LYS A 124 0.50 -3.46 -2.60
N LEU A 125 0.06 -2.33 -3.12
CA LEU A 125 -1.32 -1.87 -2.99
C LEU A 125 -2.17 -2.56 -4.05
N GLU A 126 -3.22 -3.25 -3.61
CA GLU A 126 -4.05 -4.10 -4.47
C GLU A 126 -5.54 -3.90 -4.20
N THR A 127 -6.34 -4.35 -5.16
CA THR A 127 -7.78 -4.52 -5.01
C THR A 127 -8.14 -6.00 -5.09
N ALA A 128 -9.32 -6.38 -4.59
CA ALA A 128 -9.86 -7.73 -4.76
C ALA A 128 -10.66 -7.89 -6.07
N ALA A 129 -10.59 -6.91 -6.98
CA ALA A 129 -11.29 -6.98 -8.25
C ALA A 129 -10.61 -8.01 -9.18
N ILE A 130 -11.32 -9.10 -9.47
CA ILE A 130 -10.85 -10.13 -10.42
C ILE A 130 -11.14 -9.77 -11.88
N ALA A 131 -12.06 -8.85 -12.11
CA ALA A 131 -12.46 -8.33 -13.41
C ALA A 131 -12.87 -6.86 -13.28
N GLU A 132 -12.69 -6.11 -14.37
CA GLU A 132 -13.20 -4.75 -14.46
C GLU A 132 -14.73 -4.78 -14.63
N SER A 133 -15.42 -3.95 -13.84
CA SER A 133 -16.86 -3.80 -13.94
C SER A 133 -17.24 -2.39 -13.56
N TRP A 134 -18.03 -1.74 -14.40
CA TRP A 134 -18.62 -0.42 -14.12
C TRP A 134 -19.55 -0.41 -12.90
N ARG A 135 -19.90 -1.57 -12.35
CA ARG A 135 -20.54 -1.70 -11.04
C ARG A 135 -19.57 -1.46 -9.88
N PHE A 136 -18.29 -1.77 -10.06
CA PHE A 136 -17.25 -1.68 -9.04
C PHE A 136 -16.35 -0.47 -9.29
N ARG A 137 -16.96 0.72 -9.23
CA ARG A 137 -16.25 2.00 -9.38
C ARG A 137 -15.63 2.43 -8.07
N TYR A 138 -14.33 2.65 -8.11
CA TYR A 138 -13.59 3.22 -7.00
C TYR A 138 -13.72 4.74 -7.03
N VAL A 139 -13.96 5.35 -5.86
CA VAL A 139 -14.20 6.80 -5.75
C VAL A 139 -13.48 7.34 -4.52
N GLY A 140 -13.07 8.60 -4.61
CA GLY A 140 -12.55 9.36 -3.47
C GLY A 140 -11.04 9.45 -3.47
N THR A 141 -10.50 9.96 -2.36
CA THR A 141 -9.07 10.19 -2.18
C THR A 141 -8.60 9.49 -0.92
N LEU A 142 -7.45 8.81 -1.02
CA LEU A 142 -6.69 8.26 0.09
C LEU A 142 -5.33 8.97 0.16
N VAL A 143 -4.95 9.45 1.33
CA VAL A 143 -3.62 9.99 1.62
C VAL A 143 -2.95 9.07 2.61
N MET A 144 -1.79 8.53 2.25
CA MET A 144 -0.96 7.64 3.06
C MET A 144 0.26 8.42 3.53
N HIS A 145 0.20 8.89 4.78
CA HIS A 145 1.23 9.75 5.37
C HIS A 145 2.50 8.96 5.69
N LYS A 146 2.37 7.89 6.46
CA LYS A 146 3.53 7.09 6.88
C LYS A 146 3.16 5.62 6.91
N LEU A 147 3.82 4.84 6.06
CA LEU A 147 3.80 3.38 6.08
C LEU A 147 5.14 2.90 6.65
N SER A 148 5.11 2.15 7.74
CA SER A 148 6.30 1.55 8.35
C SER A 148 6.09 0.07 8.61
N ILE A 149 7.18 -0.69 8.57
CA ILE A 149 7.25 -2.09 8.99
C ILE A 149 8.35 -2.17 10.04
N GLU A 150 7.98 -2.60 11.25
CA GLU A 150 8.88 -2.65 12.40
C GLU A 150 8.97 -4.08 12.92
N ARG A 151 10.17 -4.53 13.28
CA ARG A 151 10.37 -5.83 13.91
C ARG A 151 9.86 -5.77 15.33
N LEU A 152 9.02 -6.73 15.71
CA LEU A 152 8.59 -6.88 17.09
C LEU A 152 9.71 -7.54 17.89
N SER A 153 10.07 -6.94 19.03
CA SER A 153 10.99 -7.57 19.99
C SER A 153 10.33 -8.82 20.56
N SER A 154 11.02 -9.96 20.44
CA SER A 154 10.70 -11.21 21.13
C SER A 154 10.84 -11.06 22.64
#